data_AF-A0A841TFE7-F1
#
_entry.id   AF-A0A841TFE7-F1
#
_cell.length_a   1.000
_cell.length_b   1.000
_cell.length_c   1.000
_cell.angle_alpha   90.00
_cell.angle_beta   90.00
_cell.angle_gamma   90.00
#
_symmetry.space_group_name_H-M   'P 1'
#
loop_
_entity.id
_entity.type
_entity.pdbx_description
1 polymer ?
#
loop_
_entity_poly.entity_id
_entity_poly.type
_entity_poly.pdbx_seq_one_letter_code
_entity_poly.pdbx_strand_id
1 'polypeptide(L)' 'MKHKLPTLGMVCPFPLIEAQKAMDELPSGDELVIDFDCTQATESLPRWAAEAGHIVTNYEQLDDASWTITIQKK' A
#
# COMPACT_ATOMS: atom_id res chain seq x y z
N MET A 1 5.87 9.83 10.16
CA MET A 1 6.39 10.35 8.88
C MET A 1 5.73 9.59 7.73
N LYS A 2 5.67 10.17 6.52
CA LYS A 2 5.10 9.53 5.33
C LYS A 2 6.22 9.04 4.41
N HIS A 3 6.16 7.77 4.02
CA HIS A 3 7.10 7.12 3.11
C HIS A 3 6.35 6.72 1.85
N LYS A 4 6.95 6.93 0.67
CA LYS A 4 6.29 6.65 -0.60
C LYS A 4 6.95 5.48 -1.31
N LEU A 5 6.15 4.48 -1.68
CA LEU A 5 6.56 3.32 -2.46
C LEU A 5 5.89 3.37 -3.84
N PRO A 6 6.62 3.74 -4.91
CA PRO A 6 6.10 3.68 -6.26
C PRO A 6 6.10 2.22 -6.75
N THR A 7 4.91 1.62 -6.87
CA THR A 7 4.74 0.25 -7.41
C THR A 7 4.03 0.23 -8.77
N LEU A 8 3.80 1.40 -9.37
CA LEU A 8 3.25 1.57 -10.71
C LEU A 8 4.08 0.78 -11.74
N GLY A 9 3.41 0.00 -12.58
CA GLY A 9 4.04 -0.84 -13.61
C GLY A 9 4.57 -2.18 -13.10
N MET A 10 4.46 -2.49 -11.80
CA MET A 10 4.80 -3.81 -11.29
C MET A 10 3.64 -4.79 -11.48
N VAL A 11 3.94 -5.96 -12.04
CA VAL A 11 2.96 -7.04 -12.16
C VAL A 11 2.68 -7.66 -10.79
N CYS A 12 1.43 -8.07 -10.56
CA CYS A 12 1.09 -8.82 -9.36
C CYS A 12 1.87 -10.16 -9.31
N PRO A 13 2.39 -10.60 -8.14
CA PRO A 13 2.12 -10.11 -6.78
C PRO A 13 3.14 -9.10 -6.21
N PHE A 14 4.04 -8.55 -7.02
CA PHE A 14 5.15 -7.72 -6.53
C PHE A 14 4.74 -6.48 -5.71
N PRO A 15 3.68 -5.71 -6.06
CA PRO A 15 3.25 -4.55 -5.27
C PRO A 15 2.99 -4.87 -3.80
N LEU A 16 2.33 -6.00 -3.53
CA LEU A 16 2.00 -6.43 -2.17
C LEU A 16 3.24 -6.85 -1.38
N ILE A 17 4.16 -7.57 -2.02
CA ILE A 17 5.41 -8.03 -1.38
C ILE A 17 6.29 -6.84 -1.02
N GLU A 18 6.46 -5.88 -1.92
CA GLU A 18 7.26 -4.69 -1.67
C GLU A 18 6.61 -3.78 -0.62
N ALA A 19 5.28 -3.65 -0.63
CA ALA A 19 4.55 -2.95 0.42
C ALA A 19 4.77 -3.57 1.81
N GLN A 20 4.74 -4.91 1.91
CA GLN A 20 5.02 -5.64 3.14
C GLN A 20 6.45 -5.37 3.65
N LYS A 21 7.45 -5.52 2.78
CA LYS A 21 8.85 -5.27 3.14
C LYS A 21 9.07 -3.83 3.59
N ALA A 22 8.56 -2.86 2.83
CA ALA A 22 8.68 -1.46 3.18
C ALA A 22 8.03 -1.18 4.53
N MET A 23 6.84 -1.73 4.78
CA MET A 23 6.14 -1.59 6.07
C MET A 23 6.92 -2.20 7.24
N ASP A 24 7.58 -3.34 7.04
CA ASP A 24 8.40 -3.97 8.09
C ASP A 24 9.57 -3.07 8.53
N GLU A 25 10.16 -2.31 7.61
CA GLU A 25 11.24 -1.36 7.88
C GLU A 25 10.76 -0.05 8.53
N LEU A 26 9.46 0.25 8.48
CA LEU A 26 8.91 1.48 9.07
C LEU A 26 8.80 1.43 10.60
N PRO A 27 8.98 2.55 11.31
CA PRO A 27 8.58 2.68 12.71
C PRO A 27 7.07 2.59 12.89
N SER A 28 6.61 2.12 14.06
CA SER A 28 5.19 2.21 14.44
C SER A 28 4.70 3.66 14.43
N GLY A 29 3.51 3.89 13.88
CA GLY A 29 2.92 5.21 13.70
C GLY A 29 3.32 5.93 12.40
N ASP A 30 4.33 5.44 11.66
CA ASP A 30 4.64 5.95 10.32
C ASP A 30 3.65 5.44 9.27
N GLU A 31 3.56 6.16 8.16
CA GLU A 31 2.63 5.90 7.07
C GLU A 31 3.37 5.53 5.80
N LEU A 32 2.89 4.50 5.10
CA LEU A 32 3.34 4.07 3.79
C LEU A 32 2.28 4.43 2.74
N VAL A 33 2.66 5.27 1.79
CA VAL A 33 1.87 5.64 0.61
C VAL A 33 2.29 4.75 -0.55
N ILE A 34 1.35 3.99 -1.12
CA ILE A 34 1.59 3.03 -2.18
C ILE A 34 0.77 3.45 -3.39
N ASP A 35 1.44 3.78 -4.48
CA ASP A 35 0.80 4.03 -5.78
C ASP A 35 0.88 2.74 -6.62
N PHE A 36 -0.26 2.27 -7.12
CA PHE A 36 -0.38 0.99 -7.82
C PHE A 36 -1.40 1.06 -8.96
N ASP A 37 -1.23 0.20 -9.96
CA ASP A 37 -2.08 0.09 -11.16
C ASP A 37 -2.62 -1.33 -11.39
N CYS A 38 -2.25 -2.29 -10.52
CA CYS A 38 -2.80 -3.64 -10.55
C CYS A 38 -4.18 -3.65 -9.88
N THR A 39 -5.22 -4.07 -10.61
CA THR A 39 -6.59 -4.19 -10.06
C THR A 39 -6.67 -5.15 -8.88
N GLN A 40 -5.82 -6.19 -8.80
CA GLN A 40 -5.80 -7.08 -7.63
C GLN A 40 -5.27 -6.38 -6.36
N ALA A 41 -4.47 -5.32 -6.50
CA ALA A 41 -3.95 -4.55 -5.37
C ALA A 41 -5.04 -3.70 -4.69
N THR A 42 -6.15 -3.39 -5.37
CA THR A 42 -7.29 -2.67 -4.78
C THR A 42 -7.95 -3.46 -3.65
N GLU A 43 -7.91 -4.79 -3.72
CA GLU A 43 -8.48 -5.67 -2.69
C GLU A 43 -7.41 -6.23 -1.75
N SER A 44 -6.25 -6.60 -2.29
CA SER A 44 -5.21 -7.27 -1.49
C SER A 44 -4.48 -6.34 -0.52
N LEU A 45 -4.23 -5.07 -0.87
CA LEU A 45 -3.55 -4.13 0.03
C LEU A 45 -4.41 -3.76 1.27
N PRO A 46 -5.69 -3.35 1.13
CA PRO A 46 -6.54 -3.08 2.29
C PRO A 46 -6.76 -4.33 3.15
N ARG A 47 -6.94 -5.50 2.51
CA ARG A 47 -7.11 -6.76 3.23
C ARG A 47 -5.88 -7.11 4.06
N TRP A 48 -4.69 -7.06 3.45
CA TRP A 48 -3.45 -7.31 4.17
C TRP A 48 -3.25 -6.31 5.31
N ALA A 49 -3.51 -5.02 5.09
CA ALA A 49 -3.42 -4.01 6.13
C ALA A 49 -4.31 -4.37 7.34
N ALA A 50 -5.56 -4.77 7.10
CA ALA A 50 -6.48 -5.19 8.14
C ALA A 50 -6.02 -6.47 8.86
N GLU A 51 -5.55 -7.48 8.12
CA GLU A 51 -5.03 -8.74 8.67
C GLU A 51 -3.76 -8.52 9.53
N ALA A 52 -2.89 -7.60 9.12
CA ALA A 52 -1.69 -7.22 9.87
C ALA A 52 -1.98 -6.29 11.07
N GLY A 53 -3.20 -5.75 11.15
CA GLY A 53 -3.63 -4.79 12.16
C GLY A 53 -3.15 -3.36 11.92
N HIS A 54 -2.74 -3.05 10.68
CA HIS A 54 -2.42 -1.70 10.24
C HIS A 54 -3.70 -0.90 9.94
N ILE A 55 -3.59 0.43 9.91
CA ILE A 55 -4.72 1.33 9.69
C ILE A 55 -4.61 1.89 8.27
N VAL A 56 -5.63 1.69 7.44
CA VAL A 56 -5.71 2.38 6.14
C VAL A 56 -6.21 3.81 6.40
N THR A 57 -5.34 4.80 6.23
CA THR A 57 -5.67 6.22 6.47
C THR A 57 -6.14 6.92 5.20
N ASN A 58 -5.81 6.40 4.03
CA ASN A 58 -6.29 6.93 2.75
C ASN A 58 -6.44 5.82 1.71
N TYR A 59 -7.43 5.94 0.83
CA TYR A 59 -7.61 5.09 -0.34
C TYR A 59 -8.34 5.88 -1.43
N GLU A 60 -7.66 6.13 -2.56
CA GLU A 60 -8.18 6.98 -3.63
C GLU A 60 -7.81 6.42 -5.01
N GLN A 61 -8.69 6.59 -5.99
CA GLN A 61 -8.38 6.35 -7.39
C GLN A 61 -7.82 7.64 -8.00
N LEU A 62 -6.63 7.55 -8.60
CA LEU A 62 -5.95 8.70 -9.22
C LEU A 62 -6.31 8.86 -10.70
N ASP A 63 -6.49 7.75 -11.43
CA ASP A 63 -6.80 7.72 -12.87
C ASP A 63 -7.56 6.42 -13.23
N ASP A 64 -7.91 6.22 -14.50
CA ASP A 64 -8.68 5.09 -15.04
C ASP A 64 -8.16 3.72 -14.59
N ALA A 65 -6.84 3.58 -14.42
CA ALA A 65 -6.17 2.36 -13.99
C ALA A 65 -5.08 2.60 -12.92
N SER A 66 -5.19 3.67 -12.12
CA SER A 66 -4.22 3.91 -11.05
C SER A 66 -4.89 4.34 -9.75
N TRP A 67 -4.34 3.84 -8.65
CA TRP A 67 -4.83 4.05 -7.29
C TRP A 67 -3.68 4.40 -6.36
N THR A 68 -4.02 5.06 -5.26
CA THR A 68 -3.11 5.29 -4.14
C THR A 68 -3.78 4.82 -2.85
N ILE A 69 -3.00 4.17 -1.99
CA ILE A 69 -3.43 3.79 -0.65
C ILE A 69 -2.38 4.26 0.35
N THR A 70 -2.83 4.82 1.47
CA THR A 70 -1.95 5.14 2.61
C THR A 70 -2.29 4.22 3.77
N ILE A 71 -1.27 3.52 4.26
CA ILE A 71 -1.38 2.58 5.37
C ILE A 71 -0.46 3.05 6.49
N GLN A 72 -1.01 3.26 7.68
CA GLN A 72 -0.26 3.57 8.89
C GLN A 72 0.12 2.29 9.63
N LYS A 73 1.39 2.16 9.98
CA LYS A 73 1.89 1.07 10.83
C LYS A 73 1.32 1.21 12.24
N LYS A 74 0.85 0.09 12.77
CA LYS A 74 0.38 -0.01 14.17
C LYS A 74 1.52 0.21 15.16
#